data_AF-A0A958IF67-F1
#
_entry.id   AF-A0A958IF67-F1
#
_cell.length_a   1.000
_cell.length_b   1.000
_cell.length_c   1.000
_cell.angle_alpha   90.00
_cell.angle_beta   90.00
_cell.angle_gamma   90.00
#
_symmetry.space_group_name_H-M   'P 1'
#
loop_
_entity.id
_entity.type
_entity.pdbx_description
1 polymer ?
#
loop_
_entity_poly.entity_id
_entity_poly.type
_entity_poly.pdbx_seq_one_letter_code
_entity_poly.pdbx_strand_id
1 'polypeptide(L)' 'GEEFWVTAKSDDGLIMAIEHKKFPLFGVQYHPESILTEYGIQHFQTFLSL' A
#
# COMPACT_ATOMS: atom_id res chain seq x y z
N GLY A 1 -17.53 11.87 1.98
CA GLY A 1 -17.06 11.86 0.59
C GLY A 1 -15.94 10.85 0.50
N GLU A 2 -15.70 10.25 -0.67
CA GLU A 2 -14.58 9.32 -0.81
C GLU A 2 -13.26 10.11 -0.72
N GLU A 3 -12.63 10.11 0.45
CA GLU A 3 -11.40 10.88 0.75
C GLU A 3 -10.12 10.24 0.19
N PHE A 4 -10.23 9.08 -0.47
CA PHE A 4 -9.11 8.25 -0.91
C PHE A 4 -9.16 7.94 -2.42
N TRP A 5 -7.99 7.79 -3.02
CA TRP A 5 -7.80 7.15 -4.33
C TRP A 5 -7.41 5.69 -4.16
N VAL A 6 -7.95 4.81 -5.01
CA VAL A 6 -7.45 3.43 -5.13
C VAL A 6 -6.22 3.44 -6.02
N THR A 7 -5.09 3.03 -5.47
CA THR A 7 -3.78 3.07 -6.15
C THR A 7 -3.29 1.69 -6.59
N ALA A 8 -3.84 0.62 -6.01
CA ALA A 8 -3.58 -0.75 -6.47
C ALA A 8 -4.82 -1.64 -6.32
N LYS A 9 -4.96 -2.58 -7.25
CA LYS A 9 -5.92 -3.69 -7.18
C LYS A 9 -5.23 -5.01 -7.53
N SER A 10 -5.76 -6.11 -7.03
CA SER A 10 -5.39 -7.47 -7.46
C SER A 10 -6.07 -7.84 -8.78
N ASP A 11 -5.66 -8.97 -9.36
CA ASP A 11 -6.20 -9.48 -10.63
C ASP A 11 -7.69 -9.83 -10.56
N ASP A 12 -8.21 -10.16 -9.36
CA ASP A 12 -9.63 -10.38 -9.07
C ASP A 12 -10.38 -9.08 -8.69
N GLY A 13 -9.69 -7.93 -8.69
CA GLY A 13 -10.27 -6.61 -8.51
C GLY A 13 -10.40 -6.12 -7.07
N LEU A 14 -9.85 -6.85 -6.09
CA LEU A 14 -9.79 -6.41 -4.69
C LEU A 14 -8.89 -5.17 -4.57
N ILE A 15 -9.28 -4.21 -3.71
CA ILE A 15 -8.47 -3.03 -3.44
C ILE A 15 -7.27 -3.43 -2.57
N MET A 16 -6.06 -3.20 -3.07
CA MET A 16 -4.82 -3.59 -2.39
C MET A 16 -4.09 -2.40 -1.78
N ALA A 17 -4.28 -1.19 -2.31
CA ALA A 17 -3.70 0.02 -1.77
C ALA A 17 -4.59 1.25 -2.01
N ILE A 18 -4.50 2.20 -1.07
CA ILE A 18 -5.18 3.49 -1.12
C ILE A 18 -4.24 4.63 -0.72
N GLU A 19 -4.53 5.82 -1.25
CA GLU A 19 -3.85 7.08 -0.92
C GLU A 19 -4.88 8.14 -0.54
N HIS A 20 -4.65 8.88 0.54
CA HIS A 20 -5.53 9.99 0.92
C HIS A 20 -5.32 11.18 -0.02
N LYS A 21 -6.41 11.78 -0.52
CA LYS A 21 -6.40 12.87 -1.50
C LYS A 21 -5.74 14.19 -1.05
N LYS A 22 -5.29 14.29 0.20
CA LYS A 22 -4.92 15.57 0.85
C LYS A 22 -3.76 15.43 1.81
N PHE A 23 -3.70 14.31 2.51
CA PHE A 23 -2.65 14.03 3.49
C PHE A 23 -1.71 12.97 2.92
N PRO A 24 -0.40 12.97 3.29
CA PRO A 24 0.54 11.92 2.92
C PRO A 24 0.27 10.65 3.74
N LEU A 25 -0.93 10.08 3.56
CA LEU A 25 -1.43 8.92 4.28
C LEU A 25 -1.76 7.83 3.26
N PHE A 26 -1.17 6.66 3.46
CA PHE A 26 -1.28 5.52 2.57
C PHE A 26 -1.74 4.29 3.36
N GLY A 27 -2.58 3.47 2.74
CA GLY A 27 -3.02 2.18 3.28
C GLY A 27 -2.67 1.06 2.31
N VAL A 28 -2.15 -0.04 2.83
CA VAL A 28 -1.84 -1.25 2.06
C VAL A 28 -2.46 -2.47 2.73
N GLN A 29 -2.99 -3.40 1.93
CA GLN A 29 -3.67 -4.61 2.43
C GLN A 29 -2.67 -5.73 2.79
N TYR A 30 -1.41 -5.65 2.36
CA TYR A 30 -0.40 -6.63 2.77
C TYR A 30 0.06 -6.36 4.21
N HIS A 31 0.30 -7.43 4.98
CA HIS A 31 0.89 -7.35 6.30
C HIS A 31 2.42 -7.34 6.17
N PRO A 32 3.10 -6.19 6.32
CA PRO A 32 4.56 -6.14 6.24
C PRO A 32 5.24 -6.92 7.37
N GLU A 33 4.54 -7.27 8.45
CA GLU A 33 5.11 -8.14 9.49
C GLU A 33 5.40 -9.58 9.01
N SER A 34 4.90 -9.96 7.83
CA SER A 34 5.16 -11.26 7.19
C SER A 34 6.36 -11.24 6.23
N ILE A 35 7.27 -10.25 6.36
CA ILE A 35 8.47 -9.92 5.53
C ILE A 35 9.52 -11.04 5.35
N LEU A 36 9.22 -12.31 5.60
CA LEU A 36 10.10 -13.43 5.25
C LEU A 36 10.07 -13.79 3.75
N THR A 37 9.69 -12.86 2.86
CA THR A 37 9.74 -13.05 1.40
C THR A 37 10.61 -11.99 0.74
N GLU A 38 11.37 -12.43 -0.26
CA GLU A 38 12.55 -11.79 -0.86
C GLU A 38 12.35 -10.34 -1.35
N TYR A 39 11.10 -9.91 -1.57
CA TYR A 39 10.73 -8.57 -2.04
C TYR A 39 10.12 -7.64 -0.97
N GLY A 40 9.82 -8.18 0.23
CA GLY A 40 9.13 -7.42 1.28
C GLY A 40 9.95 -6.24 1.82
N ILE A 41 11.27 -6.39 1.92
CA ILE A 41 12.19 -5.34 2.40
C ILE A 41 12.26 -4.16 1.40
N GLN A 42 12.25 -4.44 0.10
CA GLN A 42 12.41 -3.41 -0.93
C GLN A 42 11.18 -2.49 -0.99
N HIS A 43 9.97 -3.04 -0.86
CA HIS A 43 8.74 -2.23 -0.74
C HIS A 43 8.66 -1.47 0.59
N PHE A 44 9.23 -2.03 1.67
CA PHE A 44 9.30 -1.35 2.96
C PHE A 44 10.21 -0.12 2.93
N GLN A 45 11.32 -0.18 2.19
CA GLN A 45 12.22 0.96 2.00
C GLN A 45 11.54 2.09 1.23
N THR A 46 10.79 1.79 0.16
CA THR A 46 10.02 2.82 -0.55
C THR A 46 8.99 3.49 0.36
N PHE A 47 8.34 2.73 1.24
CA PHE A 47 7.38 3.29 2.20
C PHE A 47 8.04 4.21 3.26
N LEU A 48 9.22 3.84 3.78
CA LEU A 48 9.94 4.66 4.77
C LEU A 48 10.68 5.87 4.19
N SER A 49 10.85 5.92 2.87
CA SER A 49 11.59 6.99 2.18
C SER A 49 10.68 8.09 1.60
N LEU A 50 9.35 7.97 1.80
CA LEU A 50 8.34 8.99 1.50
C LEU A 50 8.22 9.98 2.68
#